data_AF-A0A2A2GVM1-F1
#
_entry.id   AF-A0A2A2GVM1-F1
#
_cell.length_a   1.000
_cell.length_b   1.000
_cell.length_c   1.000
_cell.angle_alpha   90.00
_cell.angle_beta   90.00
_cell.angle_gamma   90.00
#
_symmetry.space_group_name_H-M   'P 1'
#
loop_
_entity.id
_entity.type
_entity.pdbx_description
1 polymer ?
#
loop_
_entity_poly.entity_id
_entity_poly.type
_entity_poly.pdbx_seq_one_letter_code
_entity_poly.pdbx_strand_id
1 'polypeptide(L)'
;MNTNEISQAKLSWNEQDIPISEHFGDVYYSNQSGLEESRYVFLAGNQLPNRFFSHSAKQYVIAETGFGTGLNFMAVCQLFIQFRQQAPNNQLQLLHYISFEKYPLSIADLLRVHQCSPELATFSKQICQQWPQSLPG
;
A
#
# COMPACT_ATOMS: atom_id res chain seq x y z
N MET A 1 -12.66 28.81 12.80
CA MET A 1 -13.24 27.65 12.09
C MET A 1 -12.26 26.50 12.28
N ASN A 2 -12.62 25.49 13.08
CA ASN A 2 -11.77 24.31 13.29
C ASN A 2 -11.88 23.42 12.05
N THR A 3 -10.90 23.50 11.14
CA THR A 3 -10.85 22.66 9.93
C THR A 3 -9.80 21.55 10.09
N ASN A 4 -9.93 20.80 11.20
CA ASN A 4 -9.16 19.57 11.44
C ASN A 4 -9.94 18.35 10.92
N GLU A 5 -10.60 18.46 9.77
CA GLU A 5 -11.35 17.35 9.18
C GLU A 5 -10.60 16.84 7.96
N ILE A 6 -10.21 15.55 7.99
CA ILE A 6 -9.74 14.85 6.81
C ILE A 6 -10.98 14.36 6.04
N SER A 7 -11.13 14.80 4.79
CA SER A 7 -12.18 14.32 3.90
C SER A 7 -11.75 13.02 3.21
N GLN A 8 -12.67 12.06 3.10
CA GLN A 8 -12.43 10.85 2.32
C GLN A 8 -12.26 11.15 0.82
N ALA A 9 -11.51 10.28 0.12
CA ALA A 9 -11.44 10.33 -1.34
C ALA A 9 -12.82 10.11 -1.97
N LYS A 10 -13.09 10.87 -3.03
CA LYS A 10 -14.19 10.59 -3.95
C LYS A 10 -13.66 9.86 -5.17
N LEU A 11 -14.18 8.66 -5.40
CA LEU A 11 -13.79 7.81 -6.50
C LEU A 11 -14.91 7.66 -7.51
N SER A 12 -14.53 7.75 -8.78
CA SER A 12 -15.28 7.19 -9.89
C SER A 12 -14.54 5.97 -10.43
N TRP A 13 -15.19 5.19 -11.28
CA TRP A 13 -14.64 3.95 -11.82
C TRP A 13 -14.77 3.98 -13.34
N ASN A 14 -13.69 3.65 -14.05
CA ASN A 14 -13.75 3.58 -15.51
C ASN A 14 -14.41 2.29 -16.00
N GLU A 15 -14.52 2.10 -17.31
CA GLU A 15 -15.11 0.91 -17.95
C GLU A 15 -14.38 -0.41 -17.60
N GLN A 16 -13.14 -0.32 -17.09
CA GLN A 16 -12.31 -1.45 -16.68
C GLN A 16 -12.29 -1.66 -15.16
N ASP A 17 -13.16 -0.96 -14.42
CA ASP A 17 -13.23 -0.97 -12.95
C ASP A 17 -11.91 -0.53 -12.29
N ILE A 18 -11.22 0.43 -12.90
CA ILE A 18 -10.05 1.10 -12.31
C ILE A 18 -10.52 2.38 -11.59
N PRO A 19 -10.09 2.62 -10.34
CA PRO A 19 -10.48 3.78 -9.57
C PRO A 19 -9.81 5.05 -10.11
N ILE A 20 -10.62 6.08 -10.33
CA ILE A 20 -10.21 7.43 -10.70
C ILE A 20 -10.47 8.36 -9.52
N SER A 21 -9.46 9.13 -9.12
CA SER A 21 -9.63 10.19 -8.13
C SER A 21 -10.37 11.37 -8.74
N GLU A 22 -11.57 11.69 -8.25
CA GLU A 22 -12.29 12.89 -8.69
C GLU A 22 -11.57 14.19 -8.28
N HIS A 23 -10.71 14.13 -7.25
CA HIS A 23 -9.95 15.29 -6.78
C HIS A 23 -8.77 15.64 -7.70
N PHE A 24 -8.15 14.63 -8.31
CA PHE A 24 -6.95 14.80 -9.14
C PHE A 24 -7.21 14.56 -10.63
N GLY A 25 -8.34 13.96 -10.99
CA GLY A 25 -8.70 13.64 -12.37
C GLY A 25 -7.85 12.52 -12.98
N ASP A 26 -7.21 11.69 -12.14
CA ASP A 26 -6.26 10.66 -12.57
C ASP A 26 -6.54 9.30 -11.91
N VAL A 27 -6.06 8.23 -12.54
CA VAL A 27 -6.18 6.85 -12.04
C VAL A 27 -5.20 6.58 -10.89
N TYR A 28 -5.58 5.75 -9.93
CA TYR A 28 -4.65 5.34 -8.86
C TYR A 28 -3.56 4.37 -9.34
N TYR A 29 -3.78 3.67 -10.45
CA TYR A 29 -2.81 2.79 -11.10
C TYR A 29 -3.18 2.59 -12.57
N SER A 30 -2.18 2.33 -13.40
CA SER A 30 -2.30 2.45 -14.86
C SER A 30 -2.90 1.22 -15.56
N ASN A 31 -2.99 0.07 -14.88
CA ASN A 31 -3.42 -1.19 -15.48
C ASN A 31 -4.25 -2.06 -14.51
N GLN A 32 -4.88 -3.12 -15.01
CA GLN A 32 -5.62 -4.09 -14.16
C GLN A 32 -4.72 -4.88 -13.18
N SER A 33 -3.39 -4.77 -13.31
CA SER A 33 -2.37 -5.38 -12.46
C SER A 33 -1.56 -4.32 -11.70
N GLY A 34 -2.21 -3.35 -11.06
CA GLY A 34 -1.53 -2.29 -10.31
C GLY A 34 -0.51 -2.80 -9.27
N LEU A 35 -0.68 -4.05 -8.82
CA LEU A 35 0.28 -4.77 -8.00
C LEU A 35 1.61 -5.09 -8.72
N GLU A 36 1.59 -5.50 -9.99
CA GLU A 36 2.81 -5.73 -10.78
C GLU A 36 3.56 -4.43 -11.05
N GLU A 37 2.82 -3.36 -11.34
CA GLU A 37 3.41 -2.02 -11.44
C GLU A 37 4.07 -1.63 -10.11
N SER A 38 3.40 -1.89 -8.99
CA SER A 38 3.96 -1.63 -7.64
C SER A 38 5.25 -2.42 -7.38
N ARG A 39 5.26 -3.72 -7.75
CA ARG A 39 6.43 -4.60 -7.63
C ARG A 39 7.60 -4.10 -8.49
N TYR A 40 7.31 -3.68 -9.72
CA TYR A 40 8.34 -3.22 -10.65
C TYR A 40 8.90 -1.85 -10.26
N VAL A 41 8.03 -0.85 -10.13
CA VAL A 41 8.44 0.54 -9.91
C VAL A 41 8.99 0.75 -8.51
N PHE A 42 8.27 0.30 -7.47
CA PHE A 42 8.65 0.63 -6.09
C PHE A 42 9.56 -0.43 -5.46
N LEU A 43 9.24 -1.72 -5.57
CA LEU A 43 10.07 -2.76 -4.94
C LEU A 43 11.38 -2.97 -5.70
N ALA A 44 11.31 -3.28 -6.99
CA ALA A 44 12.50 -3.51 -7.80
C ALA A 44 13.28 -2.22 -8.05
N GLY A 45 12.59 -1.08 -8.28
CA GLY A 45 13.24 0.23 -8.40
C GLY A 45 14.06 0.64 -7.16
N ASN A 46 13.62 0.26 -5.95
CA ASN A 46 14.40 0.46 -4.71
C ASN A 46 15.32 -0.72 -4.35
N GLN A 47 15.37 -1.76 -5.18
CA GLN A 47 16.16 -2.97 -4.99
C GLN A 47 15.84 -3.69 -3.67
N LEU A 48 14.60 -3.56 -3.18
CA LEU A 48 14.19 -4.10 -1.88
C LEU A 48 14.46 -5.60 -1.74
N PRO A 49 14.19 -6.46 -2.76
CA PRO A 49 14.47 -7.90 -2.64
C PRO A 49 15.92 -8.20 -2.27
N ASN A 50 16.90 -7.49 -2.87
CA ASN A 50 18.32 -7.70 -2.59
C ASN A 50 18.77 -7.01 -1.30
N ARG A 51 18.23 -5.82 -1.01
CA ARG A 51 18.59 -5.03 0.17
C ARG A 51 18.14 -5.71 1.46
N PHE A 52 17.01 -6.42 1.47
CA PHE A 52 16.58 -7.14 2.68
C PHE A 52 17.59 -8.20 3.13
N PHE A 53 18.21 -8.95 2.21
CA PHE A 53 19.22 -9.96 2.57
C PHE A 53 20.54 -9.36 3.08
N SER A 54 20.92 -8.20 2.57
CA SER A 54 22.19 -7.54 2.90
C SER A 54 22.06 -6.48 4.00
N HIS A 55 20.86 -6.22 4.50
CA HIS A 55 20.61 -5.19 5.51
C HIS A 55 21.20 -5.58 6.86
N SER A 56 22.03 -4.69 7.43
CA SER A 56 22.79 -4.96 8.65
C SER A 56 22.12 -4.47 9.93
N ALA A 57 20.86 -4.06 9.88
CA ALA A 57 20.10 -3.60 11.04
C ALA A 57 18.87 -4.47 11.29
N LYS A 58 18.38 -4.48 12.54
CA LYS A 58 17.20 -5.25 12.92
C LYS A 58 15.91 -4.76 12.27
N GLN A 59 15.87 -3.50 11.87
CA GLN A 59 14.69 -2.83 11.33
C GLN A 59 14.99 -2.22 9.96
N TYR A 60 14.05 -2.36 9.04
CA TYR A 60 14.02 -1.65 7.76
C TYR A 60 12.85 -0.67 7.77
N VAL A 61 13.10 0.59 7.40
CA VAL A 61 12.10 1.65 7.40
C VAL A 61 11.84 2.10 5.97
N ILE A 62 10.57 2.17 5.59
CA ILE A 62 10.12 2.75 4.32
C ILE A 62 9.20 3.92 4.65
N ALA A 63 9.40 5.02 3.94
CA ALA A 63 8.52 6.18 3.97
C ALA A 63 7.92 6.38 2.57
N GLU A 64 6.61 6.59 2.51
CA GLU A 64 5.85 6.80 1.27
C GLU A 64 5.09 8.12 1.35
N THR A 65 5.02 8.83 0.23
CA THR A 65 4.19 10.02 0.06
C THR A 65 2.97 9.66 -0.79
N GLY A 66 1.80 9.56 -0.16
CA GLY A 66 0.56 9.11 -0.79
C GLY A 66 0.33 7.61 -0.60
N PHE A 67 -0.47 7.23 0.39
CA PHE A 67 -0.82 5.82 0.64
C PHE A 67 -1.78 5.27 -0.42
N GLY A 68 -2.71 6.11 -0.86
CA GLY A 68 -3.76 5.79 -1.81
C GLY A 68 -4.49 4.49 -1.46
N THR A 69 -4.36 3.51 -2.35
CA THR A 69 -5.00 2.20 -2.24
C THR A 69 -4.24 1.22 -1.35
N GLY A 70 -3.02 1.56 -0.90
CA GLY A 70 -2.19 0.66 -0.09
C GLY A 70 -1.57 -0.50 -0.84
N LEU A 71 -1.63 -0.53 -2.18
CA LEU A 71 -1.02 -1.60 -3.00
C LEU A 71 0.48 -1.71 -2.78
N ASN A 72 1.20 -0.59 -2.74
CA ASN A 72 2.63 -0.54 -2.45
C ASN A 72 2.96 -1.17 -1.09
N PHE A 73 2.22 -0.76 -0.05
CA PHE A 73 2.36 -1.29 1.29
C PHE A 73 2.15 -2.81 1.31
N MET A 74 1.07 -3.31 0.71
CA MET A 74 0.79 -4.75 0.64
C MET A 74 1.86 -5.52 -0.14
N ALA A 75 2.37 -4.97 -1.24
CA ALA A 75 3.46 -5.57 -2.01
C ALA A 75 4.74 -5.69 -1.16
N VAL A 76 5.09 -4.64 -0.41
CA VAL A 76 6.23 -4.66 0.52
C VAL A 76 6.02 -5.68 1.64
N CYS A 77 4.83 -5.75 2.24
CA CYS A 77 4.51 -6.75 3.27
C CYS A 77 4.67 -8.18 2.75
N GLN A 78 4.16 -8.46 1.55
CA GLN A 78 4.29 -9.77 0.91
C GLN A 78 5.77 -10.13 0.67
N LEU A 79 6.55 -9.20 0.11
CA LEU A 79 8.00 -9.39 -0.08
C LEU A 79 8.72 -9.63 1.25
N PHE A 80 8.39 -8.86 2.28
CA PHE A 80 9.04 -8.98 3.58
C PHE A 80 8.74 -10.34 4.23
N ILE A 81 7.49 -10.82 4.17
CA ILE A 81 7.13 -12.15 4.67
C ILE A 81 7.88 -13.25 3.90
N GLN A 82 7.94 -13.17 2.57
CA GLN A 82 8.70 -14.12 1.74
C GLN A 82 10.19 -14.13 2.13
N PHE A 83 10.78 -12.96 2.31
CA PHE A 83 12.16 -12.82 2.79
C PHE A 83 12.35 -13.48 4.17
N ARG A 84 11.45 -13.22 5.13
CA ARG A 84 11.52 -13.81 6.48
C ARG A 84 11.39 -15.34 6.47
N GLN A 85 10.64 -15.91 5.53
CA GLN A 85 10.54 -17.36 5.32
C GLN A 85 11.83 -17.94 4.72
N GLN A 86 12.46 -17.23 3.78
CA GLN A 86 13.69 -17.67 3.12
C GLN A 86 14.93 -17.52 4.00
N ALA A 87 14.98 -16.50 4.85
CA ALA A 87 16.12 -16.22 5.73
C ALA A 87 15.68 -15.91 7.17
N PRO A 88 15.13 -16.89 7.90
CA PRO A 88 14.59 -16.67 9.26
C PRO A 88 15.63 -16.15 10.26
N ASN A 89 16.90 -16.50 10.06
CA ASN A 89 18.02 -16.10 10.91
C ASN A 89 18.70 -14.79 10.45
N ASN A 90 18.21 -14.13 9.40
CA ASN A 90 18.77 -12.86 8.95
C ASN A 90 18.63 -11.78 10.04
N GLN A 91 19.57 -10.84 10.12
CA GLN A 91 19.55 -9.77 11.12
C GLN A 91 18.32 -8.87 11.00
N LEU A 92 17.82 -8.64 9.78
CA LEU A 92 16.60 -7.87 9.54
C LEU A 92 15.35 -8.68 9.96
N GLN A 93 14.63 -8.15 10.94
CA GLN A 93 13.52 -8.82 11.62
C GLN A 93 12.23 -8.00 11.64
N LEU A 94 12.34 -6.66 11.54
CA LEU A 94 11.20 -5.75 11.61
C LEU A 94 11.10 -4.85 10.36
N LEU A 95 9.89 -4.71 9.83
CA LEU A 95 9.54 -3.72 8.84
C LEU A 95 8.72 -2.61 9.51
N HIS A 96 9.11 -1.36 9.31
CA HIS A 96 8.32 -0.18 9.69
C HIS A 96 7.98 0.59 8.43
N TYR A 97 6.69 0.78 8.18
CA TYR A 97 6.19 1.54 7.03
C TYR A 97 5.50 2.80 7.50
N ILE A 98 5.92 3.94 6.97
CA ILE A 98 5.37 5.26 7.27
C ILE A 98 4.76 5.78 5.97
N SER A 99 3.50 6.19 6.00
CA SER A 99 2.87 6.79 4.82
C SER A 99 2.00 7.97 5.23
N PHE A 100 1.73 8.83 4.26
CA PHE A 100 0.92 10.02 4.41
C PHE A 100 -0.18 9.99 3.38
N GLU A 101 -1.42 10.27 3.79
CA GLU A 101 -2.56 10.32 2.89
C GLU A 101 -3.44 11.53 3.22
N LYS A 102 -3.75 12.31 2.19
CA LYS A 102 -4.57 13.52 2.32
C LYS A 102 -6.06 13.21 2.16
N TYR A 103 -6.38 12.21 1.34
CA TYR A 103 -7.74 11.79 1.03
C TYR A 103 -7.85 10.27 1.21
N PRO A 104 -7.94 9.76 2.46
CA PRO A 104 -8.03 8.33 2.70
C PRO A 104 -9.30 7.77 2.06
N LEU A 105 -9.18 6.59 1.45
CA LEU A 105 -10.32 5.90 0.86
C LEU A 105 -11.29 5.44 1.95
N SER A 106 -12.57 5.27 1.57
CA SER A 106 -13.52 4.55 2.39
C SER A 106 -13.18 3.05 2.44
N ILE A 107 -13.63 2.35 3.48
CA ILE A 107 -13.44 0.89 3.57
C ILE A 107 -14.12 0.18 2.39
N ALA A 108 -15.28 0.66 1.93
CA ALA A 108 -15.99 0.09 0.80
C ALA A 108 -15.19 0.20 -0.50
N ASP A 109 -14.57 1.37 -0.72
CA ASP A 109 -13.72 1.61 -1.89
C ASP A 109 -12.45 0.76 -1.85
N LEU A 110 -11.77 0.70 -0.69
CA LEU A 110 -10.59 -0.16 -0.50
C LEU A 110 -10.91 -1.63 -0.82
N LEU A 111 -12.03 -2.14 -0.29
CA LEU A 111 -12.45 -3.51 -0.57
C LEU A 111 -12.69 -3.74 -2.06
N ARG A 112 -13.30 -2.78 -2.78
CA ARG A 112 -13.51 -2.87 -4.23
C ARG A 112 -12.18 -2.86 -4.98
N VAL A 113 -11.27 -1.96 -4.65
CA VAL A 113 -9.92 -1.90 -5.26
C VAL A 113 -9.18 -3.24 -5.09
N HIS A 114 -9.26 -3.83 -3.90
CA HIS A 114 -8.52 -5.05 -3.59
C HIS A 114 -9.10 -6.32 -4.25
N GLN A 115 -10.31 -6.28 -4.82
CA GLN A 115 -10.92 -7.44 -5.49
C GLN A 115 -10.10 -7.89 -6.70
N CYS A 116 -9.39 -6.98 -7.37
CA CYS A 116 -8.57 -7.27 -8.55
C CYS A 116 -7.28 -8.03 -8.21
N SER A 117 -6.95 -8.28 -6.95
CA SER A 117 -5.72 -8.98 -6.54
C SER A 117 -6.00 -10.03 -5.46
N PRO A 118 -6.53 -11.20 -5.82
CA PRO A 118 -6.85 -12.28 -4.89
C PRO A 118 -5.65 -12.73 -4.04
N GLU A 119 -4.43 -12.62 -4.58
CA GLU A 119 -3.21 -12.95 -3.84
C GLU A 119 -2.94 -12.02 -2.65
N LEU A 120 -3.56 -10.83 -2.61
CA LEU A 120 -3.48 -9.89 -1.51
C LEU A 120 -4.64 -10.01 -0.52
N ALA A 121 -5.57 -10.96 -0.71
CA ALA A 121 -6.79 -11.05 0.09
C ALA A 121 -6.53 -11.09 1.61
N THR A 122 -5.47 -11.77 2.04
CA THR A 122 -5.08 -11.81 3.46
C THR A 122 -4.66 -10.43 3.97
N PHE A 123 -3.84 -9.70 3.21
CA PHE A 123 -3.40 -8.35 3.57
C PHE A 123 -4.55 -7.35 3.53
N SER A 124 -5.36 -7.41 2.46
CA SER A 124 -6.57 -6.59 2.30
C SER A 124 -7.49 -6.73 3.51
N LYS A 125 -7.76 -7.96 3.96
CA LYS A 125 -8.58 -8.21 5.15
C LYS A 125 -7.97 -7.58 6.41
N GLN A 126 -6.66 -7.71 6.63
CA GLN A 126 -5.99 -7.15 7.80
C GLN A 126 -6.02 -5.62 7.79
N ILE A 127 -5.75 -4.99 6.65
CA ILE A 127 -5.78 -3.53 6.49
C ILE A 127 -7.20 -3.01 6.71
N CYS A 128 -8.21 -3.60 6.07
CA CYS A 128 -9.59 -3.16 6.22
C CYS A 128 -10.11 -3.32 7.67
N GLN A 129 -9.63 -4.33 8.41
CA GLN A 129 -9.97 -4.51 9.82
C GLN A 129 -9.38 -3.43 10.74
N GLN A 130 -8.24 -2.85 10.36
CA GLN A 130 -7.52 -1.84 11.14
C GLN A 130 -7.57 -0.45 10.51
N TRP A 131 -8.43 -0.26 9.49
CA TRP A 131 -8.49 0.99 8.75
C TRP A 131 -8.95 2.12 9.68
N PRO A 132 -8.16 3.21 9.82
CA PRO A 132 -8.45 4.24 10.80
C PRO A 132 -9.66 5.07 10.39
N GLN A 133 -10.24 5.75 11.38
CA GLN A 133 -11.15 6.86 11.10
C GLN A 133 -10.37 7.98 10.40
N SER A 134 -11.05 8.73 9.52
CA SER A 134 -10.47 9.86 8.79
C SER A 134 -10.31 11.09 9.71
N LEU A 135 -9.42 10.98 10.70
CA LEU A 135 -9.05 12.03 11.63
C LEU A 135 -7.58 12.44 11.42
N PRO A 136 -7.20 13.70 11.62
CA PRO A 136 -5.80 14.12 11.54
C PRO A 136 -4.92 13.42 12.59
N GLY A 137 -3.70 13.07 12.19
CA GLY A 137 -2.69 12.43 13.05
C GLY A 137 -1.47 11.97 12.26
#